data_AF-A0A8J5GQA1-F1
#
_entry.id   AF-A0A8J5GQA1-F1
#
_cell.length_a   1.000
_cell.length_b   1.000
_cell.length_c   1.000
_cell.angle_alpha   90.00
_cell.angle_beta   90.00
_cell.angle_gamma   90.00
#
_symmetry.space_group_name_H-M   'P 1'
#
loop_
_entity.id
_entity.type
_entity.pdbx_description
1 polymer ?
#
loop_
_entity_poly.entity_id
_entity_poly.type
_entity_poly.pdbx_seq_one_letter_code
_entity_poly.pdbx_strand_id
1 'polypeptide(L)'
;MTQKGSLFKGQQKRRTIPPNRHGKTSQTRKGKKYLKPSKISKEMETDRELSKFINHCNEIKAATAASKEGGQLNILKPETNASTSAKTQEKS
;
A
#
# COMPACT_ATOMS: atom_id res chain seq x y z
N MET A 1 33.81 -13.19 -38.92
CA MET A 1 34.32 -12.29 -37.87
C MET A 1 33.41 -11.05 -37.79
N THR A 2 32.33 -11.09 -37.02
CA THR A 2 31.41 -9.94 -36.84
C THR A 2 31.26 -9.63 -35.36
N GLN A 3 32.03 -8.64 -34.90
CA GLN A 3 32.33 -8.37 -33.49
C GLN A 3 31.35 -7.39 -32.81
N LYS A 4 30.17 -7.08 -33.38
CA LYS A 4 29.38 -5.89 -32.96
C LYS A 4 27.86 -6.08 -32.82
N GLY A 5 27.39 -7.30 -32.55
CA GLY A 5 25.94 -7.54 -32.36
C GLY A 5 25.31 -6.75 -31.20
N SER A 6 26.05 -6.49 -30.12
CA SER A 6 25.53 -5.82 -28.92
C SER A 6 25.60 -4.28 -28.94
N LEU A 7 26.18 -3.69 -29.98
CA LEU A 7 26.45 -2.25 -30.07
C LEU A 7 25.38 -1.47 -30.84
N PHE A 8 24.29 -2.13 -31.25
CA PHE A 8 23.23 -1.50 -32.02
C PHE A 8 22.41 -0.52 -31.16
N LYS A 9 22.30 0.72 -31.64
CA LYS A 9 21.44 1.76 -31.06
C LYS A 9 19.98 1.31 -31.21
N GLY A 10 19.23 1.24 -30.10
CA GLY A 10 17.81 0.82 -30.10
C GLY A 10 17.52 -0.51 -29.37
N GLN A 11 18.53 -1.26 -28.96
CA GLN A 11 18.32 -2.44 -28.11
C GLN A 11 17.84 -2.01 -26.72
N GLN A 12 16.72 -2.60 -26.25
CA GLN A 12 16.24 -2.37 -24.89
C GLN A 12 17.21 -2.99 -23.89
N LYS A 13 18.07 -2.15 -23.32
CA LYS A 13 18.97 -2.55 -22.24
C LYS A 13 18.13 -2.91 -21.02
N ARG A 14 18.16 -4.18 -20.62
CA ARG A 14 17.57 -4.62 -19.34
C ARG A 14 18.27 -3.87 -18.22
N ARG A 15 17.50 -3.18 -17.37
CA ARG A 15 18.02 -2.50 -16.18
C ARG A 15 18.39 -3.55 -15.13
N THR A 16 19.56 -4.16 -15.29
CA THR A 16 20.13 -5.07 -14.30
C THR A 16 20.80 -4.25 -13.20
N ILE A 17 20.52 -4.57 -11.94
CA ILE A 17 21.13 -3.89 -10.79
C ILE A 17 22.64 -4.16 -10.82
N PRO A 18 23.50 -3.12 -10.79
CA PRO A 18 24.94 -3.30 -10.85
C PRO A 18 25.44 -4.03 -9.58
N PRO A 19 26.44 -4.94 -9.72
CA PRO A 19 27.05 -5.59 -8.58
C PRO A 19 27.84 -4.60 -7.72
N ASN A 20 28.08 -4.96 -6.46
CA ASN A 20 28.90 -4.14 -5.56
C ASN A 20 30.39 -4.13 -5.99
N ARG A 21 31.22 -3.34 -5.31
CA ARG A 21 32.67 -3.17 -5.63
C ARG A 21 33.46 -4.49 -5.63
N HIS A 22 32.93 -5.56 -5.05
CA HIS A 22 33.53 -6.91 -5.01
C HIS A 22 32.79 -7.92 -5.90
N GLY A 23 31.95 -7.47 -6.84
CA GLY A 23 31.24 -8.33 -7.79
C GLY A 23 30.05 -9.10 -7.20
N LYS A 24 29.70 -8.90 -5.93
CA LYS A 24 28.57 -9.60 -5.30
C LYS A 24 27.26 -8.90 -5.63
N THR A 25 26.18 -9.67 -5.73
CA THR A 25 24.83 -9.13 -5.86
C THR A 25 24.50 -8.26 -4.64
N SER A 26 23.93 -7.07 -4.88
CA SER A 26 23.56 -6.15 -3.82
C SER A 26 22.45 -6.77 -2.97
N GLN A 27 22.82 -7.33 -1.81
CA GLN A 27 21.85 -7.88 -0.89
C GLN A 27 21.16 -6.72 -0.19
N THR A 28 19.92 -6.42 -0.57
CA THR A 28 19.09 -5.46 0.16
C THR A 28 18.80 -6.02 1.55
N ARG A 29 19.60 -5.63 2.54
CA ARG A 29 19.27 -5.85 3.96
C ARG A 29 18.14 -4.90 4.33
N LYS A 30 16.89 -5.32 4.14
CA LYS A 30 15.73 -4.58 4.65
C LYS A 30 14.77 -5.60 5.27
N GLY A 31 14.40 -5.37 6.53
CA GLY A 31 13.30 -6.07 7.20
C GLY A 31 11.99 -5.89 6.43
N LYS A 32 10.98 -6.72 6.74
CA LYS A 32 9.68 -6.70 6.08
C LYS A 32 9.11 -5.28 6.09
N LYS A 33 9.18 -4.61 4.94
CA LYS A 33 8.45 -3.36 4.72
C LYS A 33 7.01 -3.74 4.41
N TYR A 34 6.06 -3.19 5.16
CA TYR A 34 4.67 -3.25 4.76
C TYR A 34 4.49 -2.40 3.51
N LEU A 35 4.32 -3.05 2.36
CA LEU A 35 3.95 -2.44 1.09
C LEU A 35 2.52 -2.84 0.81
N LYS A 36 1.66 -1.87 0.54
CA LYS A 36 0.28 -2.17 0.14
C LYS A 36 0.33 -3.01 -1.16
N PRO A 37 -0.44 -4.10 -1.23
CA PRO A 37 -0.46 -4.94 -2.42
C PRO A 37 -0.99 -4.14 -3.61
N SER A 38 -0.35 -4.29 -4.76
CA SER A 38 -0.71 -3.59 -6.00
C SER A 38 -1.98 -4.13 -6.65
N LYS A 39 -2.33 -5.38 -6.36
CA LYS A 39 -3.58 -6.02 -6.78
C LYS A 39 -4.28 -6.56 -5.54
N ILE A 40 -5.56 -6.23 -5.42
CA ILE A 40 -6.41 -6.72 -4.33
C ILE A 40 -7.14 -7.96 -4.86
N SER A 41 -7.00 -9.08 -4.17
CA SER A 41 -7.78 -10.29 -4.45
C SER A 41 -9.13 -10.23 -3.73
N LYS A 42 -10.12 -10.99 -4.21
CA LYS A 42 -11.45 -11.08 -3.59
C LYS A 42 -11.38 -11.51 -2.12
N GLU A 43 -10.49 -12.47 -1.80
CA GLU A 43 -10.24 -12.90 -0.41
C GLU A 43 -9.74 -11.75 0.47
N MET A 44 -8.88 -10.86 -0.05
CA MET A 44 -8.45 -9.70 0.73
C MET A 44 -9.54 -8.65 0.90
N GLU A 45 -10.55 -8.61 0.04
CA GLU A 45 -11.73 -7.75 0.21
C GLU A 45 -12.62 -8.31 1.31
N THR A 46 -12.89 -9.62 1.29
CA THR A 46 -13.68 -10.27 2.35
C THR A 46 -13.01 -10.11 3.70
N ASP A 47 -11.69 -10.28 3.80
CA ASP A 47 -10.96 -10.08 5.06
C ASP A 47 -11.04 -8.64 5.58
N ARG A 48 -11.03 -7.66 4.68
CA ARG A 48 -11.21 -6.25 5.04
C ARG A 48 -12.62 -5.96 5.54
N GLU A 49 -13.63 -6.53 4.91
CA GLU A 49 -15.03 -6.37 5.33
C GLU A 49 -15.28 -7.02 6.68
N LEU A 50 -14.77 -8.24 6.90
CA LEU A 50 -14.81 -8.91 8.19
C LEU A 50 -14.12 -8.09 9.29
N SER A 51 -12.94 -7.55 9.01
CA SER A 51 -12.21 -6.71 9.96
C SER A 51 -12.98 -5.43 10.32
N LYS A 52 -13.60 -4.77 9.32
CA LYS A 52 -14.45 -3.59 9.55
C LYS A 52 -15.65 -3.93 10.42
N PHE A 53 -16.32 -5.06 10.16
CA PHE A 53 -17.47 -5.51 10.91
C PHE A 53 -17.10 -5.78 12.38
N ILE A 54 -16.01 -6.50 12.63
CA ILE A 54 -15.53 -6.79 13.99
C ILE A 54 -15.22 -5.48 14.75
N ASN A 55 -14.52 -4.53 14.11
CA ASN A 55 -14.21 -3.24 14.73
C ASN A 55 -15.48 -2.47 15.10
N HIS A 56 -16.44 -2.39 14.19
CA HIS A 56 -17.72 -1.73 14.45
C HIS A 56 -18.48 -2.37 15.62
N CYS A 57 -18.52 -3.71 15.70
CA CYS A 57 -19.11 -4.41 16.84
C CYS A 57 -18.39 -4.10 18.16
N ASN A 58 -17.05 -4.07 18.15
CA ASN A 58 -16.25 -3.74 19.33
C ASN A 58 -16.47 -2.30 19.78
N GLU A 59 -16.53 -1.36 18.84
CA GLU A 59 -16.82 0.06 19.09
C GLU A 59 -18.19 0.24 19.76
N ILE A 60 -19.24 -0.38 19.20
CA ILE A 60 -20.59 -0.34 19.80
C ILE A 60 -20.59 -0.96 21.18
N LYS A 61 -19.90 -2.09 21.37
CA LYS A 61 -19.83 -2.76 22.67
C LYS A 61 -19.14 -1.89 23.72
N ALA A 62 -18.08 -1.18 23.34
CA ALA A 62 -17.40 -0.23 24.23
C ALA A 62 -18.28 0.98 24.54
N ALA A 63 -18.93 1.56 23.52
CA ALA A 63 -19.81 2.71 23.69
C ALA A 63 -21.02 2.40 24.58
N THR A 64 -21.63 1.23 24.42
CA THR A 64 -22.77 0.78 25.24
C THR A 64 -22.36 0.51 26.69
N ALA A 65 -21.20 -0.10 26.91
CA ALA A 65 -20.66 -0.30 28.27
C ALA A 65 -20.42 1.03 28.98
N ALA A 66 -19.77 1.99 28.32
CA ALA A 66 -19.54 3.32 28.90
C ALA A 66 -20.85 4.08 29.17
N SER A 67 -21.80 4.02 28.24
CA SER A 67 -23.12 4.67 28.39
C SER A 67 -23.88 4.12 29.60
N LYS A 68 -23.72 2.83 29.93
CA LYS A 68 -24.32 2.20 31.11
C LYS A 68 -23.68 2.67 32.42
N GLU A 69 -22.38 2.96 32.40
CA GLU A 69 -21.62 3.48 33.56
C GLU A 69 -21.76 5.01 33.72
N GLY A 70 -22.59 5.65 32.89
CA GLY A 70 -22.81 7.10 32.92
C GLY A 70 -21.73 7.93 32.21
N GLY A 71 -20.76 7.28 31.56
CA GLY A 71 -19.76 7.93 30.72
C GLY A 71 -20.22 8.05 29.26
N GLN A 72 -20.16 9.25 28.68
CA GLN A 72 -20.38 9.42 27.24
C GLN A 72 -19.05 9.33 26.50
N LEU A 73 -18.91 8.33 25.64
CA LEU A 73 -17.82 8.27 24.67
C LEU A 73 -18.28 8.93 23.37
N ASN A 74 -17.59 9.99 22.95
CA ASN A 74 -17.84 10.62 21.67
C ASN A 74 -17.07 9.85 20.58
N ILE A 75 -17.77 9.30 19.60
CA ILE A 75 -17.12 8.59 18.47
C ILE A 75 -16.45 9.65 17.61
N LEU A 76 -15.14 9.86 17.80
CA LEU A 76 -14.34 10.66 16.88
C LEU A 76 -14.33 9.95 15.53
N LYS A 77 -15.07 10.49 14.55
CA LYS A 77 -15.02 10.00 13.17
C LYS A 77 -13.56 9.97 12.73
N PRO A 78 -13.01 8.81 12.32
CA PRO A 78 -11.68 8.79 11.75
C PRO A 78 -11.72 9.65 10.48
N GLU A 79 -10.80 10.61 10.38
CA GLU A 79 -10.58 11.41 9.17
C GLU A 79 -10.55 10.46 7.97
N THR A 80 -11.58 10.54 7.12
CA THR A 80 -11.61 9.83 5.85
C THR A 80 -10.49 10.42 5.02
N ASN A 81 -9.32 9.76 5.05
CA ASN A 81 -8.14 10.18 4.30
C ASN A 81 -8.53 10.63 2.89
N ALA A 82 -8.26 11.90 2.61
CA ALA A 82 -8.41 12.55 1.32
C ALA A 82 -7.71 11.73 0.21
N SER A 83 -8.48 11.17 -0.73
CA SER A 83 -7.93 10.65 -1.97
C SER A 83 -8.92 10.68 -3.13
N THR A 84 -9.61 11.79 -3.34
CA THR A 84 -10.35 12.06 -4.60
C THR A 84 -10.60 13.56 -4.76
N SER A 85 -9.70 14.29 -5.44
CA SER A 85 -10.02 15.48 -6.27
C SER A 85 -8.76 16.25 -6.70
N ALA A 86 -7.93 15.64 -7.55
CA ALA A 86 -7.15 16.46 -8.48
C ALA A 86 -8.08 16.81 -9.65
N LYS A 87 -8.63 18.02 -9.58
CA LYS A 87 -9.52 18.66 -10.55
C LYS A 87 -8.83 18.71 -11.93
N THR A 88 -9.39 18.05 -12.93
CA THR A 88 -9.20 18.45 -14.34
C THR A 88 -9.87 19.79 -14.50
N GLN A 89 -9.10 20.85 -14.77
CA GLN A 89 -9.63 22.11 -15.28
C GLN A 89 -9.19 22.28 -16.72
N GLU A 90 -10.19 22.05 -17.59
CA GLU A 90 -10.32 22.54 -18.95
C GLU A 90 -10.08 24.05 -18.98
N LYS A 91 -9.28 24.54 -19.94
CA LYS A 91 -9.15 25.96 -20.27
C LYS A 91 -9.63 26.18 -21.70
N SER A 92 -10.44 27.23 -21.82
CA SER A 92 -11.10 27.82 -23.00
C SER A 92 -10.24 27.97 -24.23
#